data_AF-A0A6S7JND4-F1
#
_entry.id   AF-A0A6S7JND4-F1
#
_cell.length_a   1.000
_cell.length_b   1.000
_cell.length_c   1.000
_cell.angle_alpha   90.00
_cell.angle_beta   90.00
_cell.angle_gamma   90.00
#
_symmetry.space_group_name_H-M   'P 1'
#
loop_
_entity.id
_entity.type
_entity.pdbx_description
1 polymer ?
#
loop_
_entity_poly.entity_id
_entity_poly.type
_entity_poly.pdbx_seq_one_letter_code
_entity_poly.pdbx_strand_id
1 'polypeptide(L)'
;MDGIHLINTMKNDFINYRNSIDSFHDAWYAEALDLAERVNIEESKPRTVGRQTTRSNPPYKSISAYYKRTISIPLVDHINSALQHRFDTDSVNVYKGLSIVPTKMMSLKENGKDWRDEFKVVANFYIDDLPYPLALDPEMSLWTTYWETHEELFPDNIPTTLKAVSFDGFENIKVIL
;
A
#
# COMPACT_ATOMS: atom_id res chain seq x y z
N MET A 1 12.83 1.74 7.13
CA MET A 1 12.34 1.23 5.83
C MET A 1 11.06 1.98 5.50
N ASP A 2 10.94 2.53 4.30
CA ASP A 2 9.87 3.47 3.94
C ASP A 2 8.55 2.75 3.61
N GLY A 3 7.41 3.25 4.12
CA GLY A 3 6.11 2.58 3.98
C GLY A 3 5.64 2.46 2.54
N ILE A 4 5.94 3.45 1.71
CA ILE A 4 5.65 3.43 0.26
C ILE A 4 6.47 2.35 -0.44
N HIS A 5 7.73 2.16 -0.03
CA HIS A 5 8.56 1.08 -0.55
C HIS A 5 7.96 -0.30 -0.22
N LEU A 6 7.47 -0.52 1.01
CA LEU A 6 6.79 -1.76 1.40
C LEU A 6 5.55 -2.04 0.55
N ILE A 7 4.72 -1.02 0.28
CA ILE A 7 3.54 -1.14 -0.58
C ILE A 7 3.96 -1.58 -2.00
N ASN A 8 4.99 -0.94 -2.57
CA ASN A 8 5.46 -1.27 -3.91
C ASN A 8 6.07 -2.67 -3.99
N THR A 9 6.84 -3.08 -2.98
CA THR A 9 7.38 -4.44 -2.89
C THR A 9 6.24 -5.45 -2.85
N MET A 10 5.24 -5.26 -1.99
CA MET A 10 4.08 -6.14 -1.91
C MET A 10 3.30 -6.23 -3.24
N LYS A 11 3.09 -5.10 -3.94
CA LYS A 11 2.45 -5.09 -5.27
C LYS A 11 3.26 -5.92 -6.28
N ASN A 12 4.58 -5.77 -6.27
CA ASN A 12 5.46 -6.51 -7.16
C ASN A 12 5.49 -8.01 -6.83
N ASP A 13 5.43 -8.38 -5.56
CA ASP A 13 5.40 -9.79 -5.14
C ASP A 13 4.17 -10.51 -5.71
N PHE A 14 2.98 -9.91 -5.67
CA PHE A 14 1.78 -10.52 -6.24
C PHE A 14 1.80 -10.59 -7.77
N ILE A 15 2.44 -9.63 -8.44
CA ILE A 15 2.71 -9.72 -9.89
C ILE A 15 3.64 -10.90 -10.17
N ASN A 16 4.69 -11.07 -9.36
CA ASN A 16 5.62 -12.19 -9.48
C ASN A 16 4.94 -13.53 -9.21
N TYR A 17 4.09 -13.63 -8.19
CA TYR A 17 3.29 -14.83 -7.92
C TYR A 17 2.41 -15.18 -9.12
N ARG A 18 1.85 -14.17 -9.79
CA ARG A 18 1.01 -14.41 -10.97
C ARG A 18 1.82 -14.88 -12.19
N ASN A 19 3.01 -14.34 -12.38
CA ASN A 19 3.92 -14.70 -13.49
C ASN A 19 4.54 -16.09 -13.30
N SER A 20 4.80 -16.48 -12.06
CA SER A 20 5.37 -17.79 -11.68
C SER A 20 4.32 -18.71 -11.04
N ILE A 21 3.05 -18.55 -11.42
CA ILE A 21 1.92 -19.19 -10.75
C ILE A 21 2.01 -20.71 -10.69
N ASP A 22 2.68 -21.34 -11.66
CA ASP A 22 2.88 -22.79 -11.65
C ASP A 22 3.72 -23.24 -10.44
N SER A 23 4.86 -22.59 -10.20
CA SER A 23 5.74 -22.93 -9.08
C SER A 23 5.09 -22.67 -7.72
N PHE A 24 4.36 -21.55 -7.59
CA PHE A 24 3.67 -21.22 -6.34
C PHE A 24 2.48 -22.14 -6.11
N HIS A 25 1.70 -22.44 -7.16
CA HIS A 25 0.61 -23.40 -7.07
C HIS A 25 1.11 -24.76 -6.63
N ASP A 26 2.19 -25.28 -7.21
CA ASP A 26 2.71 -26.61 -6.88
C ASP A 26 3.12 -26.69 -5.40
N ALA A 27 3.74 -25.64 -4.86
CA ALA A 27 4.08 -25.55 -3.43
C ALA A 27 2.83 -25.48 -2.54
N TRP A 28 1.88 -24.58 -2.83
CA TRP A 28 0.63 -24.46 -2.07
C TRP A 28 -0.22 -25.72 -2.14
N TYR A 29 -0.19 -26.41 -3.29
CA TYR A 29 -0.92 -27.64 -3.51
C TYR A 29 -0.35 -28.78 -2.69
N ALA A 30 0.98 -28.93 -2.65
CA ALA A 30 1.65 -29.91 -1.82
C ALA A 30 1.35 -29.70 -0.33
N GLU A 31 1.36 -28.44 0.14
CA GLU A 31 0.99 -28.11 1.52
C GLU A 31 -0.48 -28.43 1.82
N ALA A 32 -1.39 -28.15 0.88
CA ALA A 32 -2.80 -28.49 1.03
C ALA A 32 -3.02 -30.02 1.10
N LEU A 33 -2.26 -30.81 0.34
CA LEU A 33 -2.30 -32.28 0.40
C LEU A 33 -1.78 -32.81 1.74
N ASP A 34 -0.66 -32.29 2.24
CA ASP A 34 -0.12 -32.67 3.56
C ASP A 34 -1.13 -32.37 4.69
N LEU A 35 -1.79 -31.20 4.62
CA LEU A 35 -2.87 -30.87 5.55
C LEU A 35 -4.07 -31.81 5.45
N ALA A 36 -4.47 -32.19 4.23
CA ALA A 36 -5.59 -33.10 3.99
C ALA A 36 -5.29 -34.52 4.51
N GLU A 37 -4.07 -35.02 4.30
CA GLU A 37 -3.62 -36.33 4.79
C GLU A 37 -3.67 -36.41 6.31
N ARG A 38 -3.26 -35.36 7.02
CA ARG A 38 -3.31 -35.28 8.49
C ARG A 38 -4.73 -35.39 9.05
N VAL A 39 -5.74 -35.06 8.27
CA VAL A 39 -7.17 -35.19 8.63
C VAL A 39 -7.85 -36.34 7.89
N ASN A 40 -7.08 -37.23 7.25
CA ASN A 40 -7.54 -38.40 6.51
C ASN A 40 -8.57 -38.07 5.41
N ILE A 41 -8.36 -36.94 4.72
CA ILE A 41 -9.15 -36.51 3.56
C ILE A 41 -8.37 -36.83 2.30
N GLU A 42 -8.98 -37.61 1.39
CA GLU A 42 -8.40 -37.90 0.09
C GLU A 42 -8.49 -36.71 -0.87
N GLU A 43 -7.47 -36.60 -1.73
CA GLU A 43 -7.45 -35.66 -2.85
C GLU A 43 -8.66 -35.89 -3.74
N SER A 44 -9.56 -34.90 -3.78
CA SER A 44 -10.74 -34.95 -4.63
C SER A 44 -11.10 -33.55 -5.11
N LYS A 45 -11.97 -33.49 -6.12
CA LYS A 45 -12.57 -32.25 -6.60
C LYS A 45 -14.09 -32.32 -6.45
N PRO A 46 -14.78 -31.17 -6.36
CA PRO A 46 -16.23 -31.14 -6.43
C PRO A 46 -16.76 -31.86 -7.67
N ARG A 47 -17.93 -32.49 -7.54
CA ARG A 47 -18.63 -33.14 -8.66
C ARG A 47 -18.89 -32.10 -9.76
N THR A 48 -18.35 -32.36 -10.95
CA THR A 48 -18.63 -31.55 -12.14
C THR A 48 -19.99 -31.97 -12.69
N VAL A 49 -21.04 -31.21 -12.42
CA VAL A 49 -22.36 -31.42 -13.04
C VAL A 49 -22.32 -30.92 -14.49
N GLY A 50 -23.07 -31.57 -15.39
CA GLY A 50 -23.08 -31.26 -16.83
C GLY A 50 -23.47 -29.82 -17.19
N ARG A 51 -24.01 -29.05 -16.24
CA ARG A 51 -24.32 -27.63 -16.39
C ARG A 51 -23.90 -26.87 -15.12
N GLN A 52 -22.71 -26.28 -15.12
CA GLN A 52 -22.36 -25.23 -14.16
C GLN A 52 -22.77 -23.87 -14.75
N THR A 53 -23.67 -23.17 -14.07
CA THR A 53 -24.14 -21.83 -14.48
C THR A 53 -23.36 -20.69 -13.83
N THR A 54 -22.64 -20.97 -12.73
CA THR A 54 -21.98 -19.94 -11.89
C THR A 54 -20.46 -19.99 -11.94
N ARG A 55 -19.85 -21.03 -12.52
CA ARG A 55 -18.38 -21.17 -12.62
C ARG A 55 -17.96 -21.65 -14.01
N SER A 56 -16.85 -21.12 -14.50
CA SER A 56 -16.17 -21.65 -15.68
C SER A 56 -15.67 -23.08 -15.40
N ASN A 57 -15.82 -23.98 -16.36
CA ASN A 57 -15.33 -25.37 -16.29
C ASN A 57 -14.17 -25.57 -17.28
N PRO A 58 -12.98 -24.98 -17.02
CA PRO A 58 -11.87 -25.05 -17.95
C PRO A 58 -11.29 -26.48 -18.02
N PRO A 59 -10.97 -27.01 -19.21
CA PRO A 59 -10.57 -28.41 -19.40
C PRO A 59 -9.25 -28.74 -18.70
N TYR A 60 -9.28 -29.53 -17.62
CA TYR A 60 -8.12 -29.81 -16.77
C TYR A 60 -7.52 -31.20 -17.04
N LYS A 61 -6.21 -31.36 -16.77
CA LYS A 61 -5.47 -32.61 -16.93
C LYS A 61 -5.26 -33.39 -15.62
N SER A 62 -5.44 -32.73 -14.47
CA SER A 62 -5.29 -33.29 -13.11
C SER A 62 -6.16 -32.52 -12.10
N ILE A 63 -6.32 -33.04 -10.88
CA ILE A 63 -7.02 -32.35 -9.78
C ILE A 63 -6.27 -31.07 -9.36
N SER A 64 -4.94 -31.13 -9.27
CA SER A 64 -4.08 -29.93 -9.15
C SER A 64 -4.41 -28.87 -10.20
N ALA A 65 -4.44 -29.25 -11.49
CA ALA A 65 -4.75 -28.30 -12.57
C ALA A 65 -6.16 -27.69 -12.44
N TYR A 66 -7.12 -28.42 -11.87
CA TYR A 66 -8.44 -27.88 -11.54
C TYR A 66 -8.35 -26.80 -10.45
N TYR A 67 -7.67 -27.07 -9.33
CA TYR A 67 -7.53 -26.12 -8.24
C TYR A 67 -6.68 -24.90 -8.61
N LYS A 68 -5.64 -25.08 -9.43
CA LYS A 68 -4.88 -23.95 -9.98
C LYS A 68 -5.76 -22.94 -10.69
N ARG A 69 -6.65 -23.44 -11.56
CA ARG A 69 -7.52 -22.61 -12.40
C ARG A 69 -8.73 -22.03 -11.68
N THR A 70 -9.22 -22.73 -10.66
CA THR A 70 -10.45 -22.34 -9.95
C THR A 70 -10.19 -21.62 -8.63
N ILE A 71 -8.99 -21.75 -8.05
CA ILE A 71 -8.62 -21.14 -6.78
C ILE A 71 -7.34 -20.29 -6.93
N SER A 72 -6.19 -20.90 -7.24
CA SER A 72 -4.90 -20.19 -7.15
C SER A 72 -4.82 -18.97 -8.07
N ILE A 73 -5.16 -19.13 -9.36
CA ILE A 73 -5.17 -18.02 -10.32
C ILE A 73 -6.20 -16.94 -9.91
N PRO A 74 -7.50 -17.26 -9.72
CA PRO A 74 -8.48 -16.25 -9.31
C PRO A 74 -8.14 -15.52 -8.01
N LEU A 75 -7.56 -16.21 -7.02
CA LEU A 75 -7.18 -15.61 -5.75
C LEU A 75 -6.04 -14.59 -5.93
N VAL A 76 -4.98 -14.97 -6.64
CA VAL A 76 -3.86 -14.07 -6.92
C VAL A 76 -4.31 -12.89 -7.76
N ASP A 77 -5.12 -13.12 -8.79
CA ASP A 77 -5.69 -12.07 -9.64
C ASP A 77 -6.56 -11.10 -8.82
N HIS A 78 -7.39 -11.62 -7.92
CA HIS A 78 -8.23 -10.81 -7.05
C HIS A 78 -7.41 -9.97 -6.07
N ILE A 79 -6.43 -10.56 -5.39
CA ILE A 79 -5.57 -9.82 -4.44
C ILE A 79 -4.77 -8.76 -5.18
N ASN A 80 -4.20 -9.09 -6.35
CA ASN A 80 -3.48 -8.11 -7.15
C ASN A 80 -4.40 -6.95 -7.54
N SER A 81 -5.61 -7.23 -8.05
CA SER A 81 -6.59 -6.18 -8.38
C SER A 81 -6.96 -5.33 -7.16
N ALA A 82 -7.20 -5.95 -6.00
CA ALA A 82 -7.50 -5.24 -4.76
C ALA A 82 -6.34 -4.35 -4.30
N LEU A 83 -5.09 -4.82 -4.42
CA LEU A 83 -3.89 -4.04 -4.09
C LEU A 83 -3.69 -2.87 -5.05
N GLN A 84 -3.87 -3.06 -6.36
CA GLN A 84 -3.77 -1.98 -7.34
C GLN A 84 -4.85 -0.92 -7.12
N HIS A 85 -6.08 -1.33 -6.78
CA HIS A 85 -7.17 -0.40 -6.49
C HIS A 85 -7.00 0.30 -5.14
N ARG A 86 -6.53 -0.40 -4.10
CA ARG A 86 -6.36 0.19 -2.76
C ARG A 86 -5.17 1.16 -2.68
N PHE A 87 -4.12 0.86 -3.44
CA PHE A 87 -2.88 1.64 -3.51
C PHE A 87 -2.65 2.10 -4.95
N ASP A 88 -3.65 2.79 -5.48
CA ASP A 88 -3.50 3.50 -6.75
C ASP A 88 -2.50 4.67 -6.59
N THR A 89 -2.14 5.28 -7.72
CA THR A 89 -1.13 6.34 -7.76
C THR A 89 -1.50 7.51 -6.85
N ASP A 90 -2.77 7.90 -6.83
CA ASP A 90 -3.26 9.05 -6.08
C ASP A 90 -3.25 8.75 -4.57
N SER A 91 -3.73 7.58 -4.17
CA SER A 91 -3.68 7.11 -2.77
C SER A 91 -2.24 7.03 -2.25
N VAL A 92 -1.30 6.57 -3.08
CA VAL A 92 0.12 6.53 -2.72
C VAL A 92 0.72 7.93 -2.64
N ASN A 93 0.30 8.86 -3.50
CA ASN A 93 0.74 10.25 -3.45
C ASN A 93 0.29 10.95 -2.17
N VAL A 94 -0.92 10.66 -1.66
CA VAL A 94 -1.38 11.20 -0.36
C VAL A 94 -0.46 10.77 0.79
N TYR A 95 0.04 9.53 0.78
CA TYR A 95 0.98 9.08 1.83
C TYR A 95 2.31 9.84 1.84
N LYS A 96 2.73 10.45 0.71
CA LYS A 96 3.91 11.33 0.69
C LYS A 96 3.70 12.60 1.53
N GLY A 97 2.46 12.98 1.80
CA GLY A 97 2.12 14.03 2.75
C GLY A 97 2.63 13.77 4.16
N LEU A 98 2.80 12.50 4.55
CA LEU A 98 3.37 12.14 5.86
C LEU A 98 4.83 12.59 6.05
N SER A 99 5.52 13.02 4.99
CA SER A 99 6.85 13.60 5.06
C SER A 99 6.92 14.86 5.93
N ILE A 100 5.80 15.57 6.12
CA ILE A 100 5.69 16.76 6.97
C ILE A 100 5.63 16.45 8.47
N VAL A 101 5.34 15.19 8.84
CA VAL A 101 5.29 14.75 10.24
C VAL A 101 6.68 14.92 10.85
N PRO A 102 6.84 15.62 12.00
CA PRO A 102 8.14 16.06 12.50
C PRO A 102 9.20 14.95 12.61
N THR A 103 8.87 13.80 13.20
CA THR A 103 9.82 12.68 13.30
C THR A 103 10.28 12.18 11.92
N LYS A 104 9.36 12.09 10.94
CA LYS A 104 9.69 11.67 9.57
C LYS A 104 10.51 12.74 8.85
N MET A 105 10.12 14.00 8.99
CA MET A 105 10.82 15.16 8.43
C MET A 105 12.28 15.21 8.89
N MET A 106 12.51 15.09 10.20
CA MET A 106 13.85 15.09 10.80
C MET A 106 14.67 13.89 10.30
N SER A 107 14.07 12.70 10.27
CA SER A 107 14.74 11.50 9.76
C SER A 107 15.12 11.62 8.28
N LEU A 108 14.28 12.22 7.43
CA LEU A 108 14.60 12.46 6.02
C LEU A 108 15.80 13.40 5.88
N LYS A 109 15.82 14.48 6.67
CA LYS A 109 16.92 15.45 6.70
C LYS A 109 18.24 14.81 7.15
N GLU A 110 18.23 14.01 8.21
CA GLU A 110 19.41 13.25 8.69
C GLU A 110 19.98 12.32 7.60
N ASN A 111 19.10 11.76 6.77
CA ASN A 111 19.47 10.90 5.64
C ASN A 111 19.82 11.69 4.36
N GLY A 112 19.94 13.03 4.44
CA GLY A 112 20.31 13.89 3.30
C GLY A 112 19.22 14.04 2.25
N LYS A 113 17.96 13.79 2.59
CA LYS A 113 16.80 13.96 1.69
C LYS A 113 15.99 15.19 2.08
N ASP A 114 15.50 15.92 1.08
CA ASP A 114 14.54 17.00 1.29
C ASP A 114 13.12 16.42 1.34
N TRP A 115 12.45 16.57 2.48
CA TRP A 115 11.07 16.14 2.68
C TRP A 115 10.07 16.94 1.84
N ARG A 116 10.43 18.18 1.46
CA ARG A 116 9.56 19.07 0.68
C ARG A 116 9.24 18.51 -0.69
N ASP A 117 10.16 17.75 -1.29
CA ASP A 117 9.92 17.10 -2.59
C ASP A 117 8.76 16.11 -2.51
N GLU A 118 8.69 15.33 -1.42
CA GLU A 118 7.59 14.40 -1.18
C GLU A 118 6.29 15.16 -0.86
N PHE A 119 6.36 16.17 0.01
CA PHE A 119 5.18 16.96 0.39
C PHE A 119 4.57 17.76 -0.77
N LYS A 120 5.39 18.31 -1.68
CA LYS A 120 4.91 19.02 -2.88
C LYS A 120 4.05 18.16 -3.78
N VAL A 121 4.25 16.83 -3.79
CA VAL A 121 3.41 15.92 -4.57
C VAL A 121 1.97 15.95 -4.07
N VAL A 122 1.76 15.90 -2.75
CA VAL A 122 0.41 15.98 -2.17
C VAL A 122 -0.14 17.41 -2.22
N ALA A 123 0.71 18.42 -2.02
CA ALA A 123 0.27 19.81 -2.08
C ALA A 123 -0.24 20.20 -3.48
N ASN A 124 0.39 19.68 -4.54
CA ASN A 124 -0.08 19.86 -5.91
C ASN A 124 -1.41 19.14 -6.18
N PHE A 125 -1.69 18.02 -5.49
CA PHE A 125 -2.97 17.33 -5.61
C PHE A 125 -4.13 18.15 -5.03
N TYR A 126 -3.88 18.90 -3.95
CA TYR A 126 -4.85 19.79 -3.30
C TYR A 126 -4.69 21.27 -3.69
N ILE A 127 -4.00 21.58 -4.80
CA ILE A 127 -3.62 22.95 -5.14
C ILE A 127 -4.80 23.92 -5.24
N ASP A 128 -5.95 23.42 -5.72
CA ASP A 128 -7.19 24.19 -5.88
C ASP A 128 -7.91 24.44 -4.55
N ASP A 129 -7.61 23.66 -3.52
CA ASP A 129 -8.17 23.78 -2.17
C ASP A 129 -7.30 24.67 -1.27
N LEU A 130 -6.08 25.01 -1.70
CA LEU A 130 -5.15 25.81 -0.91
C LEU A 130 -5.58 27.28 -0.86
N PRO A 131 -5.61 27.90 0.34
CA PRO A 131 -6.00 29.31 0.49
C PRO A 131 -4.97 30.27 -0.11
N TYR A 132 -3.68 29.94 0.00
CA TYR A 132 -2.57 30.79 -0.45
C TYR A 132 -1.48 29.98 -1.18
N PRO A 133 -1.73 29.37 -2.35
CA PRO A 133 -0.79 28.46 -3.01
C PRO A 133 0.64 29.02 -3.18
N LEU A 134 0.77 30.32 -3.45
CA LEU A 134 2.07 30.99 -3.61
C LEU A 134 2.89 31.09 -2.32
N ALA A 135 2.25 30.94 -1.15
CA ALA A 135 2.89 30.97 0.16
C ALA A 135 3.37 29.59 0.65
N LEU A 136 3.11 28.51 -0.09
CA LEU A 136 3.44 27.15 0.32
C LEU A 136 4.94 26.93 0.58
N ASP A 137 5.82 27.41 -0.30
CA ASP A 137 7.28 27.28 -0.14
C ASP A 137 7.81 28.03 1.10
N PRO A 138 7.41 29.30 1.34
CA PRO A 138 7.65 29.98 2.61
C PRO A 138 7.11 29.22 3.83
N GLU A 139 5.88 28.70 3.79
CA GLU A 139 5.28 27.94 4.90
C GLU A 139 6.08 26.68 5.23
N MET A 140 6.50 25.90 4.22
CA MET A 140 7.35 24.72 4.44
C MET A 140 8.72 25.11 5.04
N SER A 141 9.23 26.29 4.72
CA SER A 141 10.47 26.79 5.30
C SER A 141 10.29 27.15 6.78
N LEU A 142 9.21 27.86 7.10
CA LEU A 142 8.85 28.17 8.49
C LEU A 142 8.55 26.91 9.29
N TRP A 143 7.91 25.90 8.68
CA TRP A 143 7.60 24.62 9.33
C TRP A 143 8.86 23.88 9.74
N THR A 144 9.87 23.84 8.85
CA THR A 144 11.19 23.29 9.19
C THR A 144 11.80 24.02 10.39
N THR A 145 11.84 25.34 10.38
CA THR A 145 12.41 26.12 11.51
C THR A 145 11.62 25.95 12.80
N TYR A 146 10.28 25.90 12.73
CA TYR A 146 9.41 25.68 13.88
C TYR A 146 9.76 24.38 14.61
N TRP A 147 9.87 23.27 13.88
CA TRP A 147 10.22 21.99 14.48
C TRP A 147 11.69 21.88 14.86
N GLU A 148 12.62 22.55 14.17
CA GLU A 148 14.03 22.57 14.57
C GLU A 148 14.28 23.29 15.91
N THR A 149 13.44 24.28 16.22
CA THR A 149 13.51 25.06 17.45
C THR A 149 12.65 24.49 18.57
N HIS A 150 11.94 23.39 18.31
CA HIS A 150 11.04 22.75 19.26
C HIS A 150 11.84 21.95 20.30
N GLU A 151 11.62 22.23 21.59
CA GLU A 151 12.37 21.62 22.70
C GLU A 151 11.78 20.28 23.16
N GLU A 152 10.53 20.00 22.79
CA GLU A 152 9.82 18.76 23.16
C GLU A 152 10.12 17.59 22.20
N LEU A 153 9.65 16.40 22.57
CA LEU A 153 9.74 15.22 21.71
C LEU A 153 8.95 15.45 20.40
N PHE A 154 9.59 15.13 19.27
CA PHE A 154 8.94 15.26 17.98
C PHE A 154 7.72 14.35 17.85
N PRO A 155 6.56 14.91 17.46
CA PRO A 155 5.41 14.12 17.09
C PRO A 155 5.72 13.13 15.95
N ASP A 156 5.32 11.88 16.15
CA ASP A 156 5.54 10.77 15.22
C ASP A 156 4.31 10.42 14.37
N ASN A 157 3.19 11.12 14.57
CA ASN A 157 1.95 10.91 13.84
C ASN A 157 1.13 12.20 13.67
N ILE A 158 0.23 12.23 12.68
CA ILE A 158 -0.61 13.40 12.38
C ILE A 158 -1.37 13.89 13.63
N PRO A 159 -2.12 13.05 14.38
CA PRO A 159 -2.85 13.52 15.55
C PRO A 159 -2.00 14.24 16.61
N THR A 160 -0.77 13.80 16.86
CA THR A 160 0.14 14.46 17.80
C THR A 160 0.74 15.72 17.19
N THR A 161 1.04 15.73 15.89
CA THR A 161 1.47 16.95 15.17
C THR A 161 0.42 18.05 15.23
N LEU A 162 -0.84 17.72 14.94
CA LEU A 162 -1.96 18.68 14.95
C LEU A 162 -2.19 19.30 16.34
N LYS A 163 -1.86 18.58 17.41
CA LYS A 163 -2.00 19.08 18.79
C LYS A 163 -0.84 19.96 19.24
N ALA A 164 0.33 19.78 18.66
CA ALA A 164 1.58 20.45 19.06
C ALA A 164 1.89 21.71 18.24
N VAL A 165 1.02 22.08 17.29
CA VAL A 165 1.18 23.24 16.40
C VAL A 165 0.04 24.23 16.57
N SER A 166 0.39 25.53 16.63
CA SER A 166 -0.54 26.60 16.23
C SER A 166 -0.41 26.82 14.73
N PHE A 167 -1.54 26.80 14.01
CA PHE A 167 -1.55 26.92 12.55
C PHE A 167 -1.47 28.37 12.04
N ASP A 168 -1.21 29.34 12.91
CA ASP A 168 -1.04 30.73 12.50
C ASP A 168 0.20 30.85 11.60
N GLY A 169 0.00 31.21 10.32
CA GLY A 169 1.07 31.23 9.32
C GLY A 169 1.37 29.88 8.65
N PHE A 170 0.49 28.89 8.82
CA PHE A 170 0.55 27.55 8.19
C PHE A 170 -0.78 27.17 7.53
N GLU A 171 -1.46 28.14 6.91
CA GLU A 171 -2.82 27.99 6.39
C GLU A 171 -2.91 26.96 5.26
N ASN A 172 -1.91 26.84 4.40
CA ASN A 172 -1.90 25.80 3.36
C ASN A 172 -1.60 24.43 3.97
N ILE A 173 -0.61 24.35 4.87
CA ILE A 173 -0.26 23.09 5.56
C ILE A 173 -1.46 22.54 6.34
N LYS A 174 -2.26 23.42 6.95
CA LYS A 174 -3.51 23.05 7.66
C LYS A 174 -4.55 22.40 6.75
N VAL A 175 -4.62 22.79 5.48
CA VAL A 175 -5.58 22.19 4.52
C VAL A 175 -5.11 20.81 4.08
N ILE A 176 -3.80 20.60 3.98
CA ILE A 176 -3.20 19.34 3.52
C ILE A 176 -3.19 18.27 4.63
N LEU A 177 -3.04 18.67 5.90
CA LEU A 177 -2.98 17.80 7.09
C LEU A 177 -4.36 17.46 7.66
#